data_AF-A0A453SYE4-F1
#
_entry.id   AF-A0A453SYE4-F1
#
_cell.length_a   1.000
_cell.length_b   1.000
_cell.length_c   1.000
_cell.angle_alpha   90.00
_cell.angle_beta   90.00
_cell.angle_gamma   90.00
#
_symmetry.space_group_name_H-M   'P 1'
#
loop_
_entity.id
_entity.type
_entity.pdbx_description
1 polymer ?
#
loop_
_entity_poly.entity_id
_entity_poly.type
_entity_poly.pdbx_seq_one_letter_code
_entity_poly.pdbx_strand_id
1 'polypeptide(L)'
;MGYVVVYAVRGVREDGVPGRGHPVQVFDNIDHLFDLDKGSFYAVMDCFCEKTWSHTPQYKIGYCQQCPDRVAWPERELGVPPPPLYFNAGMFVHEPSLATAKVLLNRLVVTDPTPFAEQDFLNMFFRDVYKPIPPVYNLVLAMLWRHPENVQLEKVKVVHYCAAGSKPWRYTGEEANMDREDIKMLVKKWWDIYNDEGLDYKAGDETTNLLRGILVEAGAVKYFPAPSAA
;
A
#
# COMPACT_ATOMS: atom_id res chain seq x y z
N MET A 1 -25.25 -7.44 -0.17
CA MET A 1 -24.02 -6.91 0.45
C MET A 1 -23.00 -6.73 -0.65
N GLY A 2 -22.58 -5.49 -0.94
CA GLY A 2 -21.50 -5.23 -1.88
C GLY A 2 -20.20 -5.34 -1.09
N TYR A 3 -19.33 -6.27 -1.46
CA TYR A 3 -18.05 -6.46 -0.79
C TYR A 3 -17.19 -5.24 -1.06
N VAL A 4 -16.63 -4.62 -0.03
CA VAL A 4 -15.58 -3.62 -0.16
C VAL A 4 -14.28 -4.38 0.17
N VAL A 5 -13.22 -4.20 -0.63
CA VAL A 5 -11.98 -4.97 -0.46
C VAL A 5 -10.85 -4.02 -0.03
N VAL A 6 -10.20 -4.37 1.08
CA VAL A 6 -8.89 -3.82 1.45
C VAL A 6 -7.83 -4.66 0.74
N TYR A 7 -7.10 -4.06 -0.18
CA TYR A 7 -5.95 -4.74 -0.79
C TYR A 7 -4.69 -4.42 0.02
N ALA A 8 -4.14 -5.43 0.67
CA ALA A 8 -2.74 -5.48 1.09
C ALA A 8 -2.10 -6.62 0.30
N VAL A 9 -1.26 -6.32 -0.68
CA VAL A 9 -0.72 -7.33 -1.62
C VAL A 9 0.33 -8.19 -0.91
N ARG A 10 -0.10 -9.23 -0.17
CA ARG A 10 0.80 -10.18 0.48
C ARG A 10 1.34 -11.18 -0.56
N GLY A 11 2.61 -11.07 -0.89
CA GLY A 11 3.33 -12.05 -1.71
C GLY A 11 4.18 -12.96 -0.83
N VAL A 12 3.72 -14.17 -0.56
CA VAL A 12 4.51 -15.24 0.09
C VAL A 12 4.95 -16.23 -0.99
N ARG A 13 6.21 -16.66 -0.98
CA ARG A 13 6.72 -17.71 -1.88
C ARG A 13 6.32 -19.09 -1.35
N GLU A 14 6.22 -20.06 -2.24
CA GLU A 14 5.94 -21.47 -1.89
C GLU A 14 7.06 -22.16 -1.09
N ASP A 15 8.26 -21.55 -0.98
CA ASP A 15 9.43 -22.10 -0.29
C ASP A 15 9.56 -21.64 1.17
N GLY A 16 8.53 -21.02 1.75
CA GLY A 16 8.53 -20.58 3.15
C GLY A 16 9.41 -19.36 3.44
N VAL A 17 10.09 -18.80 2.43
CA VAL A 17 10.81 -17.53 2.56
C VAL A 17 9.87 -16.38 2.20
N PRO A 18 9.71 -15.34 3.05
CA PRO A 18 8.92 -14.16 2.68
C PRO A 18 9.41 -13.55 1.35
N GLY A 19 8.56 -13.67 0.34
CA GLY A 19 8.82 -13.26 -1.03
C GLY A 19 8.60 -11.77 -1.27
N ARG A 20 8.60 -11.39 -2.56
CA ARG A 20 8.40 -10.03 -3.11
C ARG A 20 7.00 -9.42 -2.82
N GLY A 21 6.35 -9.78 -1.72
CA GLY A 21 5.11 -9.17 -1.28
C GLY A 21 5.28 -7.72 -0.87
N HIS A 22 4.18 -6.97 -0.91
CA HIS A 22 4.11 -5.68 -0.24
C HIS A 22 4.22 -5.94 1.26
N PRO A 23 5.23 -5.36 1.93
CA PRO A 23 5.47 -5.60 3.33
C PRO A 23 4.51 -4.72 4.12
N VAL A 24 3.28 -5.17 4.31
CA VAL A 24 2.25 -4.47 5.09
C VAL A 24 1.95 -5.26 6.37
N GLN A 25 1.85 -4.57 7.51
CA GLN A 25 1.43 -5.14 8.78
C GLN A 25 0.29 -4.32 9.38
N VAL A 26 -0.75 -5.02 9.85
CA VAL A 26 -1.92 -4.44 10.52
C VAL A 26 -1.78 -4.66 12.03
N PHE A 27 -1.91 -3.59 12.81
CA PHE A 27 -1.78 -3.57 14.27
C PHE A 27 -3.10 -3.42 15.01
N ASP A 28 -4.17 -2.98 14.34
CA ASP A 28 -5.47 -2.74 14.94
C ASP A 28 -6.58 -2.94 13.90
N ASN A 29 -7.82 -3.16 14.36
CA ASN A 29 -8.97 -3.34 13.50
C ASN A 29 -9.21 -2.10 12.61
N ILE A 30 -9.48 -2.37 11.33
CA ILE A 30 -9.76 -1.37 10.29
C ILE A 30 -11.09 -1.64 9.56
N ASP A 31 -11.98 -2.44 10.14
CA ASP A 31 -13.22 -2.89 9.47
C ASP A 31 -14.20 -1.74 9.22
N HIS A 32 -14.14 -0.68 10.04
CA HIS A 32 -14.92 0.53 9.81
C HIS A 32 -14.60 1.23 8.49
N LEU A 33 -13.50 0.88 7.82
CA LEU A 33 -13.24 1.35 6.45
C LEU A 33 -14.21 0.75 5.43
N PHE A 34 -14.88 -0.36 5.75
CA PHE A 34 -15.94 -0.93 4.91
C PHE A 34 -17.25 -0.15 4.96
N ASP A 35 -17.40 0.79 5.90
CA ASP A 35 -18.56 1.68 6.03
C ASP A 35 -18.41 2.97 5.21
N LEU A 36 -17.27 3.16 4.51
CA LEU A 36 -17.04 4.31 3.64
C LEU A 36 -18.01 4.32 2.44
N ASP A 37 -18.30 5.51 1.92
CA ASP A 37 -19.22 5.67 0.79
C ASP A 37 -18.78 4.86 -0.44
N LYS A 38 -19.75 4.26 -1.10
CA LYS A 38 -19.52 3.49 -2.33
C LYS A 38 -19.13 4.38 -3.51
N GLY A 39 -18.57 3.76 -4.54
CA GLY A 39 -18.20 4.43 -5.79
C GLY A 39 -16.94 5.31 -5.72
N SER A 40 -16.21 5.30 -4.60
CA SER A 40 -14.94 6.01 -4.45
C SER A 40 -13.75 5.04 -4.33
N PHE A 41 -12.54 5.57 -4.56
CA PHE A 41 -11.28 4.88 -4.33
C PHE A 41 -10.58 5.56 -3.15
N TYR A 42 -10.40 4.85 -2.04
CA TYR A 42 -9.83 5.43 -0.82
C TYR A 42 -8.42 4.92 -0.61
N ALA A 43 -7.46 5.82 -0.44
CA ALA A 43 -6.07 5.48 -0.21
C ALA A 43 -5.36 6.60 0.55
N VAL A 44 -4.23 6.29 1.17
CA VAL A 44 -3.42 7.31 1.84
C VAL A 44 -2.60 8.07 0.79
N MET A 45 -2.53 9.40 0.93
CA MET A 45 -1.67 10.24 0.10
C MET A 45 -0.20 9.79 0.19
N ASP A 46 0.51 9.77 -0.93
CA ASP A 46 1.96 9.53 -0.94
C ASP A 46 2.73 10.79 -0.50
N CYS A 47 4.05 10.70 -0.38
CA CYS A 47 4.96 11.79 -0.06
C CYS A 47 5.92 12.05 -1.22
N PHE A 48 6.07 13.31 -1.62
CA PHE A 48 6.99 13.70 -2.71
C PHE A 48 8.41 14.03 -2.24
N CYS A 49 8.73 13.85 -0.95
CA CYS A 49 10.04 14.20 -0.39
C CYS A 49 11.10 13.10 -0.52
N GLU A 50 10.72 11.88 -0.91
CA GLU A 50 11.66 10.78 -1.08
C GLU A 50 12.44 10.87 -2.40
N LYS A 51 13.69 10.40 -2.40
CA LYS A 51 14.60 10.53 -3.56
C LYS A 51 14.07 9.85 -4.82
N THR A 52 13.21 8.85 -4.68
CA THR A 52 12.51 8.21 -5.81
C THR A 52 11.72 9.21 -6.66
N TRP A 53 11.24 10.32 -6.06
CA TRP A 53 10.55 11.41 -6.72
C TRP A 53 11.45 12.43 -7.40
N SER A 54 12.78 12.30 -7.31
CA SER A 54 13.75 13.31 -7.80
C SER A 54 13.66 13.68 -9.28
N HIS A 55 13.03 12.82 -10.09
CA HIS A 55 12.77 13.10 -11.49
C HIS A 55 11.58 14.06 -11.72
N THR A 56 10.72 14.24 -10.71
CA THR A 56 9.46 14.99 -10.81
C THR A 56 9.60 16.49 -10.52
N PRO A 57 8.73 17.35 -11.08
CA PRO A 57 8.68 18.78 -10.74
C PRO A 57 8.44 19.04 -9.24
N GLN A 58 7.55 18.28 -8.61
CA GLN A 58 7.18 18.39 -7.20
C GLN A 58 8.42 18.33 -6.30
N TYR A 59 9.25 17.28 -6.49
CA TYR A 59 10.49 17.12 -5.74
C TYR A 59 11.49 18.25 -6.01
N LYS A 60 11.66 18.67 -7.27
CA LYS A 60 12.61 19.74 -7.65
C LYS A 60 12.24 21.10 -7.07
N ILE A 61 10.95 21.38 -6.94
CA ILE A 61 10.41 22.59 -6.31
C ILE A 61 10.53 22.50 -4.78
N GLY A 62 10.54 21.28 -4.22
CA GLY A 62 10.40 21.05 -2.78
C GLY A 62 8.94 21.06 -2.31
N TYR A 63 7.97 21.05 -3.24
CA TYR A 63 6.55 20.96 -2.94
C TYR A 63 6.17 19.54 -2.50
N CYS A 64 5.40 19.41 -1.43
CA CYS A 64 4.84 18.14 -0.98
C CYS A 64 3.39 18.30 -0.54
N GLN A 65 2.50 17.45 -1.07
CA GLN A 65 1.07 17.43 -0.72
C GLN A 65 0.78 17.08 0.76
N GLN A 66 1.75 16.51 1.47
CA GLN A 66 1.65 16.24 2.92
C GLN A 66 1.82 17.52 3.77
N CYS A 67 2.43 18.56 3.21
CA CYS A 67 2.66 19.84 3.87
C CYS A 67 2.62 21.01 2.84
N PRO A 68 1.49 21.25 2.17
CA PRO A 68 1.41 22.21 1.06
C PRO A 68 1.77 23.65 1.47
N ASP A 69 1.64 23.97 2.76
CA ASP A 69 1.97 25.30 3.30
C ASP A 69 3.48 25.53 3.50
N ARG A 70 4.30 24.46 3.53
CA ARG A 70 5.76 24.57 3.74
C ARG A 70 6.46 25.16 2.53
N VAL A 71 6.07 24.70 1.34
CA VAL A 71 6.52 25.20 0.04
C VAL A 71 5.28 25.21 -0.84
N ALA A 72 4.74 26.39 -1.12
CA ALA A 72 3.57 26.53 -1.97
C ALA A 72 3.91 26.14 -3.43
N TRP A 73 2.95 25.58 -4.14
CA TRP A 73 3.09 25.32 -5.57
C TRP A 73 3.18 26.65 -6.34
N PRO A 74 4.22 26.89 -7.15
CA PRO A 74 4.43 28.16 -7.86
C PRO A 74 3.56 28.25 -9.12
N GLU A 75 2.24 28.32 -8.92
CA GLU A 75 1.24 28.31 -10.00
C GLU A 75 1.43 29.47 -10.98
N ARG A 76 1.80 30.66 -10.50
CA ARG A 76 1.99 31.85 -11.33
C ARG A 76 3.22 31.73 -12.23
N GLU A 77 4.30 31.17 -11.70
CA GLU A 77 5.57 31.01 -12.41
C GLU A 77 5.52 29.85 -13.41
N LEU A 78 4.82 28.76 -13.08
CA LEU A 78 4.70 27.58 -13.95
C LEU A 78 3.53 27.68 -14.93
N GLY A 79 2.55 28.56 -14.67
CA GLY A 79 1.33 28.67 -15.46
C GLY A 79 0.43 27.43 -15.40
N VAL A 80 0.63 26.54 -14.41
CA VAL A 80 -0.14 25.32 -14.22
C VAL A 80 -0.55 25.18 -12.74
N PRO A 81 -1.77 24.71 -12.45
CA PRO A 81 -2.23 24.50 -11.09
C PRO A 81 -1.44 23.39 -10.39
N PRO A 82 -1.56 23.25 -9.06
CA PRO A 82 -1.00 22.11 -8.34
C PRO A 82 -1.43 20.78 -8.96
N PRO A 83 -0.55 19.76 -8.96
CA PRO A 83 -0.91 18.45 -9.47
C PRO A 83 -2.08 17.85 -8.67
N PRO A 84 -2.91 16.98 -9.27
CA PRO A 84 -3.91 16.21 -8.54
C PRO A 84 -3.27 15.46 -7.37
N LEU A 85 -4.06 15.25 -6.30
CA LEU A 85 -3.59 14.44 -5.17
C LEU A 85 -3.20 13.04 -5.66
N TYR A 86 -2.09 12.55 -5.13
CA TYR A 86 -1.49 11.29 -5.54
C TYR A 86 -1.43 10.32 -4.36
N PHE A 87 -1.93 9.10 -4.49
CA PHE A 87 -1.93 8.12 -3.39
C PHE A 87 -0.82 7.09 -3.48
N ASN A 88 -0.47 6.52 -2.32
CA ASN A 88 0.33 5.30 -2.24
C ASN A 88 -0.57 4.08 -2.49
N ALA A 89 -0.16 3.17 -3.38
CA ALA A 89 -0.95 1.99 -3.77
C ALA A 89 -0.78 0.78 -2.84
N GLY A 90 0.02 0.89 -1.77
CA GLY A 90 0.28 -0.22 -0.85
C GLY A 90 -0.93 -0.68 -0.04
N MET A 91 -1.90 0.22 0.17
CA MET A 91 -3.18 -0.08 0.79
C MET A 91 -4.25 0.89 0.26
N PHE A 92 -5.36 0.33 -0.18
CA PHE A 92 -6.52 1.08 -0.63
C PHE A 92 -7.83 0.31 -0.40
N VAL A 93 -8.94 1.04 -0.46
CA VAL A 93 -10.31 0.53 -0.31
C VAL A 93 -11.12 0.92 -1.55
N HIS A 94 -11.74 -0.07 -2.18
CA HIS A 94 -12.48 0.07 -3.44
C HIS A 94 -13.63 -0.94 -3.52
N GLU A 95 -14.70 -0.58 -4.22
CA GLU A 95 -15.83 -1.46 -4.55
C GLU A 95 -15.52 -2.30 -5.81
N PRO A 96 -15.29 -3.63 -5.69
CA PRO A 96 -14.98 -4.50 -6.81
C PRO A 96 -16.09 -4.47 -7.86
N SER A 97 -15.69 -4.37 -9.12
CA SER A 97 -16.60 -4.37 -10.25
C SER A 97 -15.97 -5.07 -11.43
N LEU A 98 -16.68 -6.06 -11.99
CA LEU A 98 -16.23 -6.75 -13.20
C LEU A 98 -16.09 -5.78 -14.37
N ALA A 99 -16.95 -4.76 -14.44
CA ALA A 99 -16.83 -3.70 -15.44
C ALA A 99 -15.53 -2.92 -15.25
N THR A 100 -15.23 -2.50 -14.02
CA THR A 100 -13.98 -1.80 -13.69
C THR A 100 -12.76 -2.66 -14.00
N ALA A 101 -12.76 -3.94 -13.63
CA ALA A 101 -11.66 -4.87 -13.92
C ALA A 101 -11.41 -5.02 -15.42
N LYS A 102 -12.47 -5.17 -16.23
CA LYS A 102 -12.35 -5.25 -17.69
C LYS A 102 -11.76 -3.97 -18.29
N VAL A 103 -12.20 -2.80 -17.82
CA VAL A 103 -11.67 -1.51 -18.31
C VAL A 103 -10.22 -1.31 -17.86
N LEU A 104 -9.87 -1.68 -16.63
CA LEU A 104 -8.48 -1.67 -16.14
C LEU A 104 -7.58 -2.53 -17.03
N LEU A 105 -7.95 -3.79 -17.30
CA LEU A 105 -7.15 -4.67 -18.15
C LEU A 105 -7.01 -4.14 -19.59
N ASN A 106 -8.10 -3.62 -20.17
CA ASN A 106 -8.05 -3.03 -21.51
C ASN A 106 -7.14 -1.79 -21.56
N ARG A 107 -7.16 -0.95 -20.53
CA ARG A 107 -6.27 0.21 -20.44
C ARG A 107 -4.82 -0.20 -20.21
N LEU A 108 -4.58 -1.23 -19.41
CA LEU A 108 -3.23 -1.71 -19.09
C LEU A 108 -2.46 -2.10 -20.36
N VAL A 109 -3.12 -2.73 -21.33
CA VAL A 109 -2.50 -3.16 -22.60
C VAL A 109 -1.96 -2.00 -23.43
N VAL A 110 -2.55 -0.81 -23.31
CA VAL A 110 -2.20 0.38 -24.09
C VAL A 110 -1.52 1.47 -23.26
N THR A 111 -1.26 1.21 -21.98
CA THR A 111 -0.58 2.17 -21.10
C THR A 111 0.92 1.91 -21.14
N ASP A 112 1.70 2.94 -21.46
CA ASP A 112 3.16 2.86 -21.40
C ASP A 112 3.63 2.63 -19.96
N PRO A 113 4.72 1.87 -19.76
CA PRO A 113 5.30 1.69 -18.43
C PRO A 113 5.71 3.02 -17.80
N THR A 114 5.46 3.17 -16.51
CA THR A 114 5.79 4.37 -15.73
C THR A 114 6.73 4.04 -14.56
N PRO A 115 7.42 5.04 -13.97
CA PRO A 115 8.40 4.82 -12.91
C PRO A 115 7.86 4.11 -11.66
N PHE A 116 6.59 4.31 -11.31
CA PHE A 116 5.93 3.65 -10.16
C PHE A 116 4.91 2.59 -10.55
N ALA A 117 4.99 2.05 -11.78
CA ALA A 117 4.22 0.91 -12.25
C ALA A 117 2.71 0.97 -11.93
N GLU A 118 2.18 0.05 -11.12
CA GLU A 118 0.78 -0.02 -10.77
C GLU A 118 0.29 1.22 -10.01
N GLN A 119 1.15 1.88 -9.23
CA GLN A 119 0.75 3.04 -8.45
C GLN A 119 0.40 4.22 -9.37
N ASP A 120 1.22 4.51 -10.38
CA ASP A 120 0.90 5.53 -11.38
C ASP A 120 -0.34 5.15 -12.18
N PHE A 121 -0.44 3.89 -12.61
CA PHE A 121 -1.58 3.40 -13.39
C PHE A 121 -2.90 3.57 -12.62
N LEU A 122 -2.94 3.20 -11.34
CA LEU A 122 -4.10 3.35 -10.49
C LEU A 122 -4.40 4.83 -10.21
N ASN A 123 -3.39 5.67 -9.97
CA ASN A 123 -3.56 7.12 -9.80
C ASN A 123 -4.13 7.78 -11.06
N MET A 124 -3.74 7.31 -12.25
CA MET A 124 -4.33 7.77 -13.52
C MET A 124 -5.77 7.30 -13.68
N PHE A 125 -6.06 6.03 -13.34
CA PHE A 125 -7.37 5.44 -13.56
C PHE A 125 -8.44 5.96 -12.59
N PHE A 126 -8.11 6.04 -11.31
CA PHE A 126 -9.04 6.36 -10.23
C PHE A 126 -9.03 7.85 -9.83
N ARG A 127 -8.33 8.70 -10.59
CA ARG A 127 -8.16 10.13 -10.29
C ARG A 127 -9.45 10.84 -9.88
N ASP A 128 -10.52 10.63 -10.66
CA ASP A 128 -11.77 11.39 -10.51
C ASP A 128 -12.65 10.89 -9.34
N VAL A 129 -12.34 9.71 -8.80
CA VAL A 129 -13.07 9.09 -7.69
C VAL A 129 -12.21 8.88 -6.45
N TYR A 130 -10.97 9.37 -6.46
CA TYR A 130 -10.03 9.24 -5.37
C TYR A 130 -10.42 10.13 -4.18
N LYS A 131 -10.43 9.54 -2.98
CA LYS A 131 -10.62 10.23 -1.71
C LYS A 131 -9.51 9.85 -0.73
N PRO A 132 -8.73 10.82 -0.21
CA PRO A 132 -7.65 10.51 0.73
C PRO A 132 -8.21 10.00 2.06
N ILE A 133 -7.54 9.01 2.66
CA ILE A 133 -7.75 8.57 4.05
C ILE A 133 -6.53 8.89 4.92
N PRO A 134 -6.69 8.97 6.26
CA PRO A 134 -5.58 9.34 7.16
C PRO A 134 -4.35 8.41 7.09
N PRO A 135 -3.13 8.92 7.29
CA PRO A 135 -1.88 8.13 7.23
C PRO A 135 -1.82 6.91 8.16
N VAL A 136 -2.62 6.88 9.23
CA VAL A 136 -2.68 5.75 10.15
C VAL A 136 -3.12 4.43 9.49
N TYR A 137 -3.78 4.49 8.33
CA TYR A 137 -4.24 3.33 7.57
C TYR A 137 -3.24 2.81 6.53
N ASN A 138 -2.11 3.49 6.33
CA ASN A 138 -1.02 3.05 5.47
C ASN A 138 0.23 3.90 5.75
N LEU A 139 0.88 3.68 6.90
CA LEU A 139 2.10 4.41 7.25
C LEU A 139 3.27 3.90 6.38
N VAL A 140 3.58 4.64 5.32
CA VAL A 140 4.86 4.55 4.63
C VAL A 140 5.96 5.04 5.58
N LEU A 141 6.94 4.18 5.91
CA LEU A 141 7.92 4.48 6.96
C LEU A 141 8.70 5.78 6.77
N ALA A 142 8.91 6.23 5.53
CA ALA A 142 9.56 7.50 5.25
C ALA A 142 8.87 8.72 5.88
N MET A 143 7.58 8.63 6.16
CA MET A 143 6.84 9.67 6.89
C MET A 143 7.44 9.94 8.28
N LEU A 144 8.07 8.96 8.93
CA LEU A 144 8.69 9.12 10.26
C LEU A 144 9.84 10.15 10.29
N TRP A 145 10.50 10.38 9.15
CA TRP A 145 11.59 11.36 9.04
C TRP A 145 11.34 12.48 8.04
N ARG A 146 10.38 12.34 7.12
CA ARG A 146 10.00 13.40 6.17
C ARG A 146 8.90 14.31 6.70
N HIS A 147 7.93 13.73 7.39
CA HIS A 147 6.76 14.41 7.94
C HIS A 147 6.44 13.92 9.35
N PRO A 148 7.38 13.96 10.30
CA PRO A 148 7.13 13.51 11.67
C PRO A 148 5.95 14.26 12.32
N GLU A 149 5.67 15.50 11.89
CA GLU A 149 4.50 16.28 12.32
C GLU A 149 3.14 15.63 12.00
N ASN A 150 3.10 14.76 10.99
CA ASN A 150 1.89 14.07 10.54
C ASN A 150 1.76 12.65 11.12
N VAL A 151 2.69 12.22 11.98
CA VAL A 151 2.73 10.85 12.51
C VAL A 151 2.57 10.82 14.03
N GLN A 152 1.47 10.21 14.48
CA GLN A 152 1.27 9.78 15.87
C GLN A 152 1.39 8.26 15.89
N LEU A 153 2.59 7.75 16.15
CA LEU A 153 2.95 6.34 15.91
C LEU A 153 2.07 5.37 16.70
N GLU A 154 1.65 5.75 17.90
CA GLU A 154 0.74 4.99 18.77
C GLU A 154 -0.68 4.82 18.20
N LYS A 155 -1.09 5.65 17.24
CA LYS A 155 -2.39 5.57 16.56
C LYS A 155 -2.34 4.83 15.22
N VAL A 156 -1.14 4.45 14.78
CA VAL A 156 -0.95 3.80 13.48
C VAL A 156 -1.53 2.40 13.51
N LYS A 157 -2.42 2.12 12.56
CA LYS A 157 -3.11 0.83 12.42
C LYS A 157 -2.46 -0.05 11.37
N VAL A 158 -1.83 0.54 10.36
CA VAL A 158 -1.21 -0.21 9.27
C VAL A 158 0.15 0.40 8.95
N VAL A 159 1.19 -0.43 8.86
CA VAL A 159 2.55 -0.02 8.49
C VAL A 159 2.94 -0.67 7.18
N HIS A 160 3.55 0.12 6.29
CA HIS A 160 4.06 -0.31 4.99
C HIS A 160 5.59 -0.13 4.95
N TYR A 161 6.32 -1.25 5.02
CA TYR A 161 7.78 -1.31 5.03
C TYR A 161 8.39 -1.18 3.61
N CYS A 162 7.97 -0.16 2.85
CA CYS A 162 8.41 0.05 1.47
C CYS A 162 9.70 0.88 1.33
N ALA A 163 10.21 1.46 2.43
CA ALA A 163 11.49 2.15 2.41
C ALA A 163 12.65 1.16 2.19
N ALA A 164 13.73 1.61 1.54
CA ALA A 164 14.93 0.79 1.34
C ALA A 164 15.49 0.32 2.71
N GLY A 165 15.85 -0.96 2.81
CA GLY A 165 16.31 -1.58 4.07
C GLY A 165 15.21 -1.93 5.07
N SER A 166 13.99 -1.41 4.92
CA SER A 166 12.98 -1.52 5.97
C SER A 166 12.21 -2.85 6.01
N LYS A 167 12.34 -3.70 4.98
CA LYS A 167 11.67 -5.00 4.92
C LYS A 167 12.11 -5.86 6.11
N PRO A 168 11.21 -6.29 7.01
CA PRO A 168 11.61 -6.95 8.26
C PRO A 168 12.47 -8.21 8.07
N TRP A 169 12.18 -9.01 7.03
CA TRP A 169 12.93 -10.23 6.69
C TRP A 169 14.26 -9.99 5.96
N ARG A 170 14.62 -8.73 5.66
CA ARG A 170 15.91 -8.32 5.09
C ARG A 170 16.53 -7.16 5.88
N TYR A 171 16.01 -6.89 7.07
CA TYR A 171 16.41 -5.74 7.85
C TYR A 171 17.82 -5.98 8.42
N THR A 172 18.77 -5.14 8.04
CA THR A 172 20.15 -5.16 8.54
C THR A 172 20.39 -4.04 9.56
N GLY A 173 19.61 -2.96 9.48
CA GLY A 173 19.82 -1.73 10.25
C GLY A 173 20.88 -0.80 9.66
N GLU A 174 21.48 -1.13 8.51
CA GLU A 174 22.59 -0.39 7.91
C GLU A 174 22.14 0.69 6.91
N GLU A 175 20.98 0.52 6.28
CA GLU A 175 20.47 1.51 5.33
C GLU A 175 20.05 2.82 6.03
N ALA A 176 19.95 3.90 5.25
CA ALA A 176 19.63 5.23 5.77
C ALA A 176 18.32 5.23 6.58
N ASN A 177 18.40 5.80 7.80
CA ASN A 177 17.33 5.86 8.80
C ASN A 177 16.93 4.52 9.42
N MET A 178 17.52 3.39 9.02
CA MET A 178 17.17 2.08 9.58
C MET A 178 17.68 1.90 11.00
N ASP A 179 18.65 2.70 11.45
CA ASP A 179 19.19 2.71 12.81
C ASP A 179 18.25 3.33 13.85
N ARG A 180 17.13 3.94 13.44
CA ARG A 180 16.16 4.57 14.33
C ARG A 180 15.44 3.57 15.23
N GLU A 181 15.17 4.00 16.47
CA GLU A 181 14.49 3.18 17.49
C GLU A 181 13.04 2.85 17.13
N ASP A 182 12.32 3.78 16.48
CA ASP A 182 10.95 3.54 16.02
C ASP A 182 10.91 2.46 14.92
N ILE A 183 11.86 2.44 13.98
CA ILE A 183 11.97 1.39 12.97
C ILE A 183 12.34 0.05 13.59
N LYS A 184 13.35 -0.01 14.48
CA LYS A 184 13.72 -1.25 15.19
C LYS A 184 12.53 -1.83 15.93
N MET A 185 11.75 -0.99 16.61
CA MET A 185 10.52 -1.39 17.30
C MET A 185 9.48 -1.97 16.33
N LEU A 186 9.23 -1.33 15.19
CA LEU A 186 8.27 -1.83 14.18
C LEU A 186 8.73 -3.13 13.52
N VAL A 187 10.03 -3.28 13.24
CA VAL A 187 10.60 -4.53 12.71
C VAL A 187 10.49 -5.65 13.75
N LYS A 188 10.78 -5.36 15.03
CA LYS A 188 10.59 -6.33 16.11
C LYS A 188 9.14 -6.79 16.20
N LYS A 189 8.17 -5.86 16.20
CA LYS A 189 6.74 -6.21 16.20
C LYS A 189 6.32 -7.08 15.02
N TRP A 190 6.97 -6.94 13.85
CA TRP A 190 6.73 -7.82 12.71
C TRP A 190 7.20 -9.24 13.01
N TRP A 191 8.42 -9.38 13.54
CA TRP A 191 8.98 -10.67 13.94
C TRP A 191 8.24 -11.33 15.09
N ASP A 192 7.74 -10.56 16.05
CA ASP A 192 6.94 -11.06 17.16
C ASP A 192 5.67 -11.78 16.65
N ILE A 193 5.02 -11.27 15.59
CA ILE A 193 3.89 -11.96 14.93
C ILE A 193 4.35 -13.15 14.10
N TYR A 194 5.42 -13.00 13.31
CA TYR A 194 5.91 -14.07 12.44
C TYR A 194 6.36 -15.31 13.24
N ASN A 195 6.96 -15.10 14.42
CA ASN A 195 7.44 -16.16 15.29
C ASN A 195 6.37 -16.68 16.27
N ASP A 196 5.15 -16.16 16.23
CA ASP A 196 4.04 -16.67 17.04
C ASP A 196 3.49 -17.97 16.43
N GLU A 197 4.00 -19.12 16.89
CA GLU A 197 3.55 -20.45 16.49
C GLU A 197 2.03 -20.67 16.72
N GLY A 198 1.40 -19.87 17.59
CA GLY A 198 -0.05 -19.89 17.80
C GLY A 198 -0.85 -19.43 16.57
N LEU A 199 -0.22 -18.64 15.69
CA LEU A 199 -0.78 -18.16 14.43
C LEU A 199 -0.45 -19.06 13.24
N ASP A 200 0.35 -20.11 13.45
CA ASP A 200 0.67 -21.05 12.38
C ASP A 200 -0.58 -21.74 11.86
N TYR A 201 -0.63 -21.88 10.54
CA TYR A 201 -1.71 -22.59 9.88
C TYR A 201 -1.71 -24.07 10.29
N LYS A 202 -2.73 -24.48 11.02
CA LYS A 202 -2.93 -25.88 11.42
C LYS A 202 -3.71 -26.61 10.32
N ALA A 203 -3.01 -27.37 9.50
CA ALA A 203 -3.64 -28.21 8.49
C ALA A 203 -4.58 -29.23 9.16
N GLY A 204 -5.88 -29.18 8.83
CA GLY A 204 -6.89 -30.08 9.37
C GLY A 204 -8.03 -29.42 10.16
N ASP A 205 -8.01 -28.10 10.34
CA ASP A 205 -9.11 -27.38 10.98
C ASP A 205 -10.38 -27.39 10.09
N GLU A 206 -11.54 -27.73 10.66
CA GLU A 206 -12.83 -27.85 9.96
C GLU A 206 -13.20 -26.55 9.20
N THR A 207 -12.78 -25.41 9.75
CA THR A 207 -12.89 -24.07 9.15
C THR A 207 -12.21 -23.97 7.78
N THR A 208 -11.09 -24.65 7.58
CA THR A 208 -10.36 -24.66 6.31
C THR A 208 -11.11 -25.45 5.25
N ASN A 209 -11.72 -26.58 5.63
CA ASN A 209 -12.56 -27.36 4.74
C ASN A 209 -13.82 -26.59 4.34
N LEU A 210 -14.40 -25.83 5.28
CA LEU A 210 -15.54 -24.95 5.04
C LEU A 210 -15.17 -23.78 4.09
N LEU A 211 -14.05 -23.10 4.33
CA LEU A 211 -13.55 -22.01 3.45
C LEU A 211 -13.23 -22.53 2.04
N ARG A 212 -12.63 -23.72 1.93
CA ARG A 212 -12.44 -24.40 0.64
C ARG A 212 -13.78 -24.70 -0.04
N GLY A 213 -14.76 -25.20 0.70
CA GLY A 213 -16.10 -25.47 0.19
C GLY A 213 -16.78 -24.21 -0.34
N ILE A 214 -16.74 -23.12 0.42
CA ILE A 214 -17.34 -21.83 0.05
C ILE A 214 -16.64 -21.22 -1.17
N LEU A 215 -15.31 -21.29 -1.27
CA LEU A 215 -14.55 -20.78 -2.43
C LEU A 215 -14.85 -21.58 -3.71
N VAL A 216 -15.06 -22.90 -3.59
CA VAL A 216 -15.44 -23.78 -4.71
C VAL A 216 -16.89 -23.51 -5.14
N GLU A 217 -17.82 -23.33 -4.20
CA GLU A 217 -19.23 -23.00 -4.50
C GLU A 217 -19.39 -21.60 -5.08
N ALA A 218 -18.55 -20.62 -4.69
CA ALA A 218 -18.58 -19.26 -5.21
C ALA A 218 -18.11 -19.14 -6.67
N GLY A 219 -17.73 -20.24 -7.33
CA GLY A 219 -17.36 -20.27 -8.76
C GLY A 219 -16.16 -19.40 -9.13
N ALA A 220 -15.38 -18.96 -8.15
CA ALA A 220 -14.29 -18.02 -8.35
C ALA A 220 -12.97 -18.75 -8.57
N VAL A 221 -12.48 -18.65 -9.80
CA VAL A 221 -11.09 -18.83 -10.25
C VAL A 221 -10.69 -20.26 -10.61
N LYS A 222 -10.57 -20.51 -11.93
CA LYS A 222 -9.61 -21.51 -12.43
C LYS A 222 -8.24 -21.09 -11.92
N TYR A 223 -7.68 -21.86 -11.01
CA TYR A 223 -6.32 -21.70 -10.52
C TYR A 223 -5.35 -21.67 -11.71
N PHE A 224 -4.73 -20.51 -11.93
CA PHE A 224 -3.61 -20.36 -12.87
C PHE A 224 -2.33 -20.32 -12.03
N PRO A 225 -1.46 -21.34 -12.10
CA PRO A 225 -0.19 -21.30 -11.40
C PRO A 225 0.63 -20.12 -11.92
N ALA A 226 1.32 -19.43 -11.01
CA ALA A 226 2.25 -18.38 -11.40
C ALA A 226 3.33 -18.98 -12.33
N PRO A 227 3.68 -18.31 -13.44
CA PRO A 227 4.76 -18.80 -14.30
C PRO A 227 6.07 -18.88 -13.50
N SER A 228 6.82 -19.95 -13.74
CA SER A 228 8.17 -20.13 -13.21
C SER A 228 9.07 -19.00 -13.71
N ALA A 229 9.62 -18.20 -12.79
CA ALA A 229 10.56 -17.14 -13.13
C ALA A 229 12.00 -17.69 -13.09
N ALA A 230 12.68 -17.59 -14.24
CA ALA A 230 14.13 -17.68 -14.38
C ALA A 230 14.85 -16.49 -13.71
#